data_AF-A0A2T1C0C2-F1
#
_entry.id   AF-A0A2T1C0C2-F1
#
_cell.length_a   1.000
_cell.length_b   1.000
_cell.length_c   1.000
_cell.angle_alpha   90.00
_cell.angle_beta   90.00
_cell.angle_gamma   90.00
#
_symmetry.space_group_name_H-M   'P 1'
#
loop_
_entity.id
_entity.type
_entity.pdbx_description
1 polymer ?
#
loop_
_entity_poly.entity_id
_entity_poly.type
_entity_poly.pdbx_seq_one_letter_code
_entity_poly.pdbx_strand_id
1 'polypeptide(L)'
;MERQGLYERFKTLVWQQQLGNLASTLASISTQSMIQQQDKLTCHLLREAALMIEWCAKDVPVDFHLELAAMQKECLAWRKAFPIETARSLLSIHARHQSERLLQMAGLLSKELERI
;
A
#
# COMPACT_ATOMS: atom_id res chain seq x y z
N MET A 1 17.46 -7.84 9.31
CA MET A 1 18.38 -7.02 8.50
C MET A 1 17.67 -6.33 7.34
N GLU A 2 16.91 -7.02 6.48
CA GLU A 2 16.24 -6.38 5.32
C GLU A 2 15.30 -5.20 5.66
N ARG A 3 14.52 -5.32 6.74
CA ARG A 3 13.59 -4.26 7.19
C ARG A 3 14.28 -2.95 7.61
N GLN A 4 15.49 -3.03 8.19
CA GLN A 4 16.26 -1.85 8.56
C GLN A 4 16.71 -1.11 7.30
N GLY A 5 17.23 -1.83 6.30
CA GLY A 5 17.64 -1.25 5.02
C GLY A 5 16.48 -0.68 4.19
N LEU A 6 15.28 -1.28 4.28
CA LEU A 6 14.09 -0.70 3.69
C LEU A 6 13.71 0.63 4.36
N TYR A 7 13.63 0.65 5.69
CA TYR A 7 13.31 1.86 6.45
C TYR A 7 14.31 3.00 6.19
N GLU A 8 15.61 2.69 6.25
CA GLU A 8 16.68 3.67 6.05
C GLU A 8 16.62 4.33 4.67
N ARG A 9 16.27 3.58 3.62
CA ARG A 9 16.03 4.14 2.27
C ARG A 9 14.70 4.88 2.19
N PHE A 10 13.67 4.39 2.84
CA PHE A 10 12.32 4.94 2.74
C PHE A 10 12.23 6.33 3.38
N LYS A 11 12.87 6.53 4.54
CA LYS A 11 12.83 7.80 5.29
C LYS A 11 13.55 8.96 4.61
N THR A 12 14.40 8.69 3.62
CA THR A 12 15.13 9.74 2.87
C THR A 12 14.37 10.24 1.65
N LEU A 13 13.28 9.58 1.28
CA LEU A 13 12.45 9.96 0.14
C LEU A 13 11.52 11.11 0.49
N VAL A 14 11.16 11.93 -0.50
CA VAL A 14 10.05 12.90 -0.33
C VAL A 14 8.72 12.16 -0.24
N TRP A 15 7.72 12.77 0.40
CA TRP A 15 6.45 12.10 0.72
C TRP A 15 5.73 11.56 -0.52
N GLN A 16 5.82 12.22 -1.68
CA GLN A 16 5.25 11.72 -2.94
C GLN A 16 5.87 10.40 -3.38
N GLN A 17 7.20 10.27 -3.25
CA GLN A 17 7.92 9.03 -3.56
C GLN A 17 7.61 7.94 -2.53
N GLN A 18 7.47 8.30 -1.24
CA GLN A 18 7.03 7.37 -0.19
C GLN A 18 5.64 6.79 -0.51
N LEU A 19 4.68 7.64 -0.88
CA LEU A 19 3.34 7.20 -1.31
C LEU A 19 3.37 6.39 -2.61
N GLY A 20 4.23 6.75 -3.57
CA GLY A 20 4.43 5.97 -4.80
C GLY A 20 4.96 4.55 -4.52
N ASN A 21 5.92 4.41 -3.60
CA ASN A 21 6.40 3.10 -3.18
C ASN A 21 5.30 2.30 -2.47
N LEU A 22 4.54 2.95 -1.57
CA LEU A 22 3.41 2.31 -0.90
C LEU A 22 2.36 1.83 -1.92
N ALA A 23 2.07 2.65 -2.94
CA ALA A 23 1.17 2.28 -4.03
C ALA A 23 1.68 1.05 -4.79
N SER A 24 2.99 0.96 -5.06
CA SER A 24 3.60 -0.20 -5.70
C SER A 24 3.46 -1.48 -4.84
N THR A 25 3.65 -1.35 -3.53
CA THR A 25 3.43 -2.45 -2.57
C THR A 25 1.97 -2.93 -2.60
N LEU A 26 0.99 -2.01 -2.61
CA LEU A 26 -0.43 -2.36 -2.71
C LEU A 26 -0.81 -2.98 -4.06
N ALA A 27 -0.23 -2.51 -5.18
CA ALA A 27 -0.39 -3.16 -6.48
C ALA A 27 0.19 -4.58 -6.49
N SER A 28 1.32 -4.79 -5.80
CA SER A 28 1.89 -6.12 -5.61
C SER A 28 0.94 -7.01 -4.79
N ILE A 29 0.37 -6.52 -3.69
CA ILE A 29 -0.65 -7.26 -2.92
C ILE A 29 -1.84 -7.64 -3.82
N SER A 30 -2.30 -6.71 -4.66
CA SER A 30 -3.42 -6.96 -5.58
C SER A 30 -3.16 -8.17 -6.49
N THR A 31 -1.96 -8.28 -7.05
CA THR A 31 -1.59 -9.39 -7.93
C THR A 31 -1.27 -10.68 -7.17
N GLN A 32 -0.49 -10.59 -6.09
CA GLN A 32 0.01 -11.76 -5.36
C GLN A 32 -1.08 -12.44 -4.51
N SER A 33 -2.07 -11.70 -4.01
CA SER A 33 -3.17 -12.24 -3.19
C SER A 33 -4.02 -13.29 -3.93
N MET A 34 -4.01 -13.25 -5.25
CA MET A 34 -4.72 -14.20 -6.12
C MET A 34 -3.96 -15.52 -6.31
N ILE A 35 -2.70 -15.61 -5.89
CA ILE A 35 -1.83 -16.78 -6.09
C ILE A 35 -1.62 -17.46 -4.73
N GLN A 36 -2.21 -18.63 -4.52
CA GLN A 36 -2.14 -19.34 -3.23
C GLN A 36 -0.70 -19.59 -2.74
N GLN A 37 0.23 -19.88 -3.65
CA GLN A 37 1.65 -20.10 -3.34
C GLN A 37 2.32 -18.83 -2.76
N GLN A 38 1.73 -17.66 -2.98
CA GLN A 38 2.23 -16.36 -2.55
C GLN A 38 1.58 -15.87 -1.25
N ASP A 39 0.85 -16.72 -0.51
CA ASP A 39 0.15 -16.29 0.70
C ASP A 39 1.10 -15.70 1.75
N LYS A 40 2.27 -16.31 1.93
CA LYS A 40 3.31 -15.79 2.83
C LYS A 40 3.81 -14.42 2.38
N LEU A 41 4.06 -14.25 1.08
CA LEU A 41 4.49 -12.97 0.51
C LEU A 41 3.42 -11.90 0.70
N THR A 42 2.16 -12.22 0.38
CA THR A 42 1.00 -11.33 0.60
C THR A 42 0.92 -10.88 2.06
N CYS A 43 1.06 -11.78 3.03
CA CYS A 43 1.10 -11.43 4.46
C CYS A 43 2.28 -10.52 4.82
N HIS A 44 3.45 -10.70 4.21
CA HIS A 44 4.60 -9.82 4.40
C HIS A 44 4.35 -8.44 3.82
N LEU A 45 3.83 -8.35 2.60
CA LEU A 45 3.50 -7.08 1.95
C LEU A 45 2.42 -6.31 2.70
N LEU A 46 1.38 -6.97 3.21
CA LEU A 46 0.36 -6.33 4.05
C LEU A 46 0.95 -5.70 5.31
N ARG A 47 1.95 -6.38 5.92
CA ARG A 47 2.69 -5.80 7.05
C ARG A 47 3.54 -4.61 6.61
N GLU A 48 4.23 -4.75 5.49
CA GLU A 48 5.13 -3.73 4.97
C GLU A 48 4.37 -2.45 4.62
N ALA A 49 3.24 -2.56 3.92
CA ALA A 49 2.35 -1.45 3.62
C ALA A 49 1.90 -0.71 4.91
N ALA A 50 1.50 -1.45 5.95
CA ALA A 50 1.11 -0.84 7.21
C ALA A 50 2.26 -0.08 7.91
N LEU A 51 3.51 -0.57 7.80
CA LEU A 51 4.69 0.11 8.33
C LEU A 51 5.08 1.33 7.50
N MET A 52 5.02 1.24 6.17
CA MET A 52 5.28 2.35 5.27
C MET A 52 4.34 3.52 5.54
N ILE A 53 3.06 3.24 5.84
CA ILE A 53 2.08 4.26 6.27
C ILE A 53 2.52 4.93 7.58
N GLU A 54 2.93 4.15 8.57
CA GLU A 54 3.43 4.70 9.85
C GLU A 54 4.66 5.59 9.64
N TRP A 55 5.55 5.19 8.74
CA TRP A 55 6.80 5.91 8.49
C TRP A 55 6.60 7.19 7.68
N CYS A 56 5.68 7.21 6.70
CA CYS A 56 5.44 8.39 5.87
C CYS A 56 4.52 9.41 6.53
N ALA A 57 3.73 9.03 7.54
CA ALA A 57 2.73 9.91 8.15
C ALA A 57 3.27 11.27 8.61
N LYS A 58 4.53 11.33 9.09
CA LYS A 58 5.17 12.58 9.52
C LYS A 58 5.48 13.55 8.38
N ASP A 59 5.67 13.05 7.15
CA ASP A 59 6.11 13.82 5.99
C ASP A 59 4.95 14.13 5.03
N VAL A 60 3.86 13.36 5.10
CA VAL A 60 2.65 13.53 4.28
C VAL A 60 1.77 14.67 4.84
N PRO A 61 1.14 15.50 3.99
CA PRO A 61 0.18 16.53 4.41
C PRO A 61 -0.93 15.99 5.32
N VAL A 62 -1.31 16.77 6.33
CA VAL A 62 -2.27 16.37 7.37
C VAL A 62 -3.64 15.98 6.81
N ASP A 63 -4.06 16.59 5.71
CA ASP A 63 -5.34 16.32 5.04
C ASP A 63 -5.48 14.86 4.58
N PHE A 64 -4.36 14.14 4.44
CA PHE A 64 -4.32 12.74 4.02
C PHE A 64 -4.21 11.76 5.19
N HIS A 65 -3.99 12.22 6.43
CA HIS A 65 -3.68 11.34 7.57
C HIS A 65 -4.83 10.42 7.93
N LEU A 66 -6.07 10.91 7.89
CA LEU A 66 -7.24 10.09 8.19
C LEU A 66 -7.40 8.92 7.21
N GLU A 67 -7.20 9.21 5.93
CA GLU A 67 -7.28 8.23 4.86
C GLU A 67 -6.17 7.18 4.97
N LEU A 68 -4.92 7.63 5.21
CA LEU A 68 -3.80 6.72 5.47
C LEU A 68 -4.03 5.84 6.71
N ALA A 69 -4.57 6.39 7.79
CA ALA A 69 -4.87 5.63 9.00
C ALA A 69 -5.95 4.55 8.75
N ALA A 70 -6.94 4.83 7.91
CA ALA A 70 -7.93 3.83 7.48
C ALA A 70 -7.26 2.70 6.68
N MET A 71 -6.44 3.05 5.68
CA MET A 71 -5.70 2.06 4.88
C MET A 71 -4.79 1.18 5.73
N GLN A 72 -4.13 1.75 6.74
CA GLN A 72 -3.27 1.01 7.67
C GLN A 72 -4.07 -0.02 8.48
N LYS A 73 -5.23 0.38 9.01
CA LYS A 73 -6.12 -0.52 9.76
C LYS A 73 -6.58 -1.69 8.88
N GLU A 74 -6.95 -1.41 7.64
CA GLU A 74 -7.35 -2.45 6.68
C GLU A 74 -6.20 -3.41 6.37
N CYS A 75 -4.99 -2.91 6.12
CA CYS A 75 -3.80 -3.75 5.91
C CYS A 75 -3.55 -4.69 7.11
N LEU A 76 -3.65 -4.15 8.33
CA LEU A 76 -3.46 -4.93 9.56
C LEU A 76 -4.58 -5.96 9.78
N ALA A 77 -5.82 -5.61 9.46
CA ALA A 77 -6.97 -6.51 9.54
C ALA A 77 -6.82 -7.67 8.56
N TRP A 78 -6.49 -7.37 7.30
CA TRP A 78 -6.18 -8.38 6.29
C TRP A 78 -5.01 -9.25 6.71
N ARG A 79 -3.91 -8.67 7.19
CA ARG A 79 -2.76 -9.45 7.67
C ARG A 79 -3.12 -10.46 8.76
N LYS A 80 -4.06 -10.10 9.64
CA LYS A 80 -4.50 -10.97 10.73
C LYS A 80 -5.33 -12.15 10.24
N ALA A 81 -6.13 -11.95 9.20
CA ALA A 81 -7.12 -12.93 8.75
C ALA A 81 -6.74 -13.67 7.46
N PHE A 82 -5.80 -13.15 6.67
CA PHE A 82 -5.38 -13.74 5.40
C PHE A 82 -4.51 -14.99 5.61
N PRO A 83 -4.69 -16.06 4.80
CA PRO A 83 -5.60 -16.16 3.65
C PRO A 83 -7.06 -16.42 4.02
N ILE A 84 -7.97 -15.78 3.30
CA ILE A 84 -9.40 -16.10 3.27
C ILE A 84 -9.74 -16.42 1.81
N GLU A 85 -9.89 -17.71 1.49
CA GLU A 85 -9.97 -18.19 0.10
C GLU A 85 -11.10 -17.50 -0.69
N THR A 86 -12.29 -17.38 -0.08
CA THR A 86 -13.46 -16.75 -0.68
C THR A 86 -13.35 -15.23 -0.82
N ALA A 87 -12.35 -14.60 -0.20
CA ALA A 87 -12.19 -13.14 -0.18
C ALA A 87 -10.89 -12.65 -0.84
N ARG A 88 -10.17 -13.53 -1.56
CA ARG A 88 -8.95 -13.15 -2.31
C ARG A 88 -9.21 -12.04 -3.33
N SER A 89 -10.28 -12.19 -4.10
CA SER A 89 -10.69 -11.17 -5.09
C SER A 89 -11.04 -9.84 -4.44
N LEU A 90 -11.65 -9.86 -3.26
CA LEU A 90 -11.96 -8.65 -2.50
C LEU A 90 -10.68 -7.92 -2.07
N LEU A 91 -9.71 -8.63 -1.49
CA LEU A 91 -8.40 -8.04 -1.17
C LEU A 91 -7.71 -7.52 -2.43
N SER A 92 -7.76 -8.28 -3.53
CA SER A 92 -7.13 -7.90 -4.79
C SER A 92 -7.66 -6.57 -5.33
N ILE A 93 -8.99 -6.43 -5.41
CA ILE A 93 -9.65 -5.22 -5.89
C ILE A 93 -9.39 -4.04 -4.94
N HIS A 94 -9.53 -4.27 -3.64
CA HIS A 94 -9.34 -3.22 -2.63
C HIS A 94 -7.91 -2.67 -2.64
N ALA A 95 -6.91 -3.55 -2.64
CA ALA A 95 -5.51 -3.15 -2.72
C ALA A 95 -5.19 -2.39 -4.02
N ARG A 96 -5.82 -2.77 -5.15
CA ARG A 96 -5.68 -2.03 -6.41
C ARG A 96 -6.26 -0.62 -6.30
N HIS A 97 -7.46 -0.48 -5.75
CA HIS A 97 -8.11 0.82 -5.56
C HIS A 97 -7.28 1.73 -4.64
N GLN A 98 -6.80 1.22 -3.51
CA GLN A 98 -5.91 1.97 -2.61
C GLN A 98 -4.58 2.37 -3.29
N SER A 99 -4.01 1.48 -4.12
CA SER A 99 -2.81 1.79 -4.91
C SER A 99 -3.02 3.00 -5.81
N GLU A 100 -4.11 3.00 -6.59
CA GLU A 100 -4.48 4.13 -7.46
C GLU A 100 -4.73 5.40 -6.65
N ARG A 101 -5.42 5.27 -5.52
CA ARG A 101 -5.70 6.41 -4.64
C ARG A 101 -4.42 7.07 -4.10
N LEU A 102 -3.44 6.27 -3.69
CA LEU A 102 -2.14 6.80 -3.25
C LEU A 102 -1.37 7.50 -4.37
N LEU A 103 -1.45 6.99 -5.61
CA LEU A 103 -0.86 7.66 -6.77
C LEU A 103 -1.55 9.01 -7.05
N GLN A 104 -2.87 9.10 -6.87
CA GLN A 104 -3.60 10.37 -6.96
C GLN A 104 -3.13 11.36 -5.87
N MET A 105 -3.06 10.90 -4.62
CA MET A 105 -2.60 11.72 -3.49
C MET A 105 -1.18 12.24 -3.70
N ALA A 106 -0.30 11.42 -4.27
CA ALA A 106 1.08 11.77 -4.60
C ALA A 106 1.22 12.68 -5.84
N GLY A 107 0.14 12.92 -6.59
CA GLY A 107 0.18 13.62 -7.88
C GLY A 107 0.90 12.85 -8.99
N LEU A 108 1.01 11.51 -8.86
CA LEU A 108 1.71 10.62 -9.78
C LEU A 108 0.79 9.95 -10.80
N LEU A 109 -0.54 10.11 -10.66
CA LEU A 109 -1.52 9.75 -11.68
C LEU A 109 -1.63 10.91 -12.67
N SER A 110 -0.99 10.77 -13.83
CA SER A 110 -1.07 11.72 -14.93
C SER A 110 -2.53 11.94 -15.36
N LYS A 111 -2.90 13.20 -15.63
CA LYS A 111 -4.14 13.62 -16.28
C LYS A 111 -4.26 13.05 -17.71
N GLU A 112 -4.47 11.75 -17.84
CA GLU A 112 -4.75 11.10 -19.13
C GLU A 112 -6.26 10.97 -19.40
N LEU A 113 -7.09 11.61 -18.55
CA LEU A 113 -8.55 11.69 -18.68
C LEU A 113 -9.08 13.09 -19.08
N GLU A 114 -8.24 13.98 -19.59
CA GLU A 114 -8.66 15.27 -20.20
C GLU A 114 -8.58 15.25 -21.74
N ARG A 115 -8.46 14.06 -22.37
CA ARG A 115 -8.34 13.91 -23.84
C ARG A 115 -9.26 12.85 -24.45
N ILE A 116 -10.53 12.82 -24.05
CA ILE A 116 -11.63 12.26 -24.85
C ILE A 116 -12.80 13.24 -24.73
#